data_AF-A0A2U3LS86-F1
#
_entry.id   AF-A0A2U3LS86-F1
#
_cell.length_a   1.000
_cell.length_b   1.000
_cell.length_c   1.000
_cell.angle_alpha   90.00
_cell.angle_beta   90.00
_cell.angle_gamma   90.00
#
_symmetry.space_group_name_H-M   'P 1'
#
loop_
_entity.id
_entity.type
_entity.pdbx_description
1 polymer ?
#
loop_
_entity_poly.entity_id
_entity_poly.type
_entity_poly.pdbx_seq_one_letter_code
_entity_poly.pdbx_strand_id
1 'polypeptide(L)'
;MTRRGLMRKYSALLAASCIGCAPKRSEMQADIDEMGKDLAILLFGLQLSDVHRHYLGRLNLPELVATVAAVAPDARCIAWVRGRYGPGPLEPGSGIGIMDGIRASRRIPYSGGMPTDLAVSSGARHIAVATAPAGNGERKLVLINGETGLLEYEFTDLVRPIPGEIERLKITPGGNRLAIGSRESFIVVDVPSGRKLLTGDGRFPVLTPDGGTVAFVDHRHLVLKDLATGTERYPMKGWSTQGVGSWSPDGRFLLAGAWVSLSLQMRLVAVDTRNSGYIELTKLGEGDFGGSCAWIARQLIPA
;
A
#
# COMPACT_ATOMS: atom_id res chain seq x y z
N MET A 1 -22.68 -31.10 -39.06
CA MET A 1 -22.12 -29.77 -38.74
C MET A 1 -20.74 -29.95 -38.15
N THR A 2 -19.69 -29.46 -38.82
CA THR A 2 -18.29 -29.83 -38.53
C THR A 2 -17.64 -28.91 -37.48
N ARG A 3 -16.86 -29.51 -36.59
CA ARG A 3 -16.08 -28.88 -35.48
C ARG A 3 -15.25 -27.65 -35.89
N ARG A 4 -14.93 -27.50 -37.17
CA ARG A 4 -14.19 -26.34 -37.75
C ARG A 4 -15.02 -25.05 -37.81
N GLY A 5 -16.35 -25.11 -37.84
CA GLY A 5 -17.21 -23.93 -37.87
C GLY A 5 -17.33 -23.21 -36.51
N LEU A 6 -17.19 -23.95 -35.41
CA LEU A 6 -17.30 -23.39 -34.06
C LEU A 6 -16.02 -22.64 -33.65
N MET A 7 -14.84 -23.18 -33.98
CA MET A 7 -13.54 -22.56 -33.67
C MET A 7 -13.32 -21.20 -34.35
N ARG A 8 -13.96 -20.95 -35.50
CA ARG A 8 -13.83 -19.68 -36.24
C ARG A 8 -14.71 -18.55 -35.67
N LYS A 9 -15.76 -18.88 -34.89
CA LYS A 9 -16.56 -17.88 -34.16
C LYS A 9 -15.94 -17.49 -32.81
N TYR A 10 -15.19 -18.38 -32.17
CA TYR A 10 -14.48 -18.07 -30.91
C TYR A 10 -13.14 -17.33 -31.10
N SER A 11 -12.46 -17.54 -32.23
CA SER A 11 -11.24 -16.78 -32.54
C SER A 11 -11.51 -15.31 -32.95
N ALA A 12 -12.74 -14.98 -33.37
CA ALA A 12 -13.14 -13.59 -33.63
C ALA A 12 -13.43 -12.77 -32.36
N LEU A 13 -13.68 -13.41 -31.22
CA LEU A 13 -13.86 -12.74 -29.91
C LEU A 13 -12.52 -12.46 -29.19
N LEU A 14 -11.43 -13.13 -29.59
CA LEU A 14 -10.08 -12.88 -29.06
C LEU A 14 -9.28 -11.88 -29.90
N ALA A 15 -9.75 -11.55 -31.12
CA ALA A 15 -9.09 -10.62 -32.03
C ALA A 15 -9.79 -9.24 -32.14
N ALA A 16 -10.75 -8.95 -31.25
CA ALA A 16 -11.21 -7.58 -31.02
C ALA A 16 -10.30 -6.87 -30.00
N SER A 17 -8.99 -7.01 -30.16
CA SER A 17 -8.02 -6.11 -29.55
C SER A 17 -8.12 -4.76 -30.27
N CYS A 18 -8.91 -3.85 -29.71
CA CYS A 18 -8.35 -2.60 -29.21
C CYS A 18 -7.29 -1.93 -30.11
N ILE A 19 -7.61 -1.59 -31.36
CA ILE A 19 -6.71 -0.80 -32.22
C ILE A 19 -6.39 0.56 -31.55
N GLY A 20 -7.29 1.07 -30.68
CA GLY A 20 -7.05 2.24 -29.82
C GLY A 20 -6.47 2.00 -28.43
N CYS A 21 -6.29 0.75 -27.95
CA CYS A 21 -5.71 0.45 -26.62
C CYS A 21 -4.25 0.02 -26.68
N ALA A 22 -3.76 -0.46 -27.83
CA ALA A 22 -2.35 -0.81 -28.04
C ALA A 22 -1.39 0.38 -27.82
N PRO A 23 -1.61 1.58 -28.42
CA PRO A 23 -0.70 2.72 -28.22
C PRO A 23 -0.67 3.21 -26.76
N LYS A 24 -1.82 3.24 -26.08
CA LYS A 24 -1.89 3.59 -24.65
C LYS A 24 -1.13 2.62 -23.76
N ARG A 25 -1.12 1.34 -24.10
CA ARG A 25 -0.40 0.32 -23.34
C ARG A 25 1.12 0.44 -23.53
N SER A 26 1.60 0.75 -24.74
CA SER A 26 3.03 0.99 -24.98
C SER A 26 3.54 2.26 -24.30
N GLU A 27 2.76 3.35 -24.30
CA GLU A 27 3.09 4.57 -23.56
C GLU A 27 3.19 4.28 -22.06
N MET A 28 2.17 3.63 -21.51
CA MET A 28 2.16 3.24 -20.09
C MET A 28 3.33 2.31 -19.73
N GLN A 29 3.72 1.39 -20.62
CA GLN A 29 4.89 0.55 -20.40
C GLN A 29 6.17 1.40 -20.36
N ALA A 30 6.35 2.33 -21.31
CA ALA A 30 7.51 3.21 -21.32
C ALA A 30 7.59 4.08 -20.05
N ASP A 31 6.46 4.56 -19.54
CA ASP A 31 6.41 5.30 -18.28
C ASP A 31 6.82 4.44 -17.07
N ILE A 32 6.37 3.19 -17.02
CA ILE A 32 6.76 2.22 -15.98
C ILE A 32 8.25 1.87 -16.08
N ASP A 33 8.77 1.71 -17.29
CA ASP A 33 10.18 1.42 -17.54
C ASP A 33 11.07 2.60 -17.12
N GLU A 34 10.65 3.83 -17.41
CA GLU A 34 11.33 5.04 -16.97
C GLU A 34 11.38 5.13 -15.44
N MET A 35 10.25 4.92 -14.76
CA MET A 35 10.20 4.85 -13.30
C MET A 35 11.06 3.72 -12.74
N GLY A 36 11.13 2.59 -13.43
CA GLY A 36 11.91 1.41 -13.05
C GLY A 36 13.44 1.64 -12.99
N LYS A 37 13.92 2.76 -13.54
CA LYS A 37 15.33 3.19 -13.40
C LYS A 37 15.67 3.62 -11.98
N ASP A 38 14.72 4.25 -11.28
CA ASP A 38 14.91 4.77 -9.91
C ASP A 38 14.15 3.95 -8.87
N LEU A 39 13.09 3.25 -9.28
CA LEU A 39 12.21 2.49 -8.41
C LEU A 39 12.28 0.99 -8.71
N ALA A 40 11.90 0.22 -7.70
CA ALA A 40 11.64 -1.19 -7.75
C ALA A 40 10.31 -1.49 -7.03
N ILE A 41 9.96 -2.76 -6.97
CA ILE A 41 8.76 -3.26 -6.32
C ILE A 41 9.17 -4.08 -5.09
N LEU A 42 8.70 -3.66 -3.92
CA LEU A 42 8.72 -4.45 -2.69
C LEU A 42 7.43 -5.29 -2.64
N LEU A 43 7.57 -6.59 -2.54
CA LEU A 43 6.49 -7.57 -2.47
C LEU A 43 6.30 -8.08 -1.03
N PHE A 44 5.25 -8.88 -0.81
CA PHE A 44 5.02 -9.54 0.46
C PHE A 44 6.26 -10.34 0.93
N GLY A 45 6.51 -10.34 2.24
CA GLY A 45 7.68 -11.00 2.81
C GLY A 45 9.02 -10.29 2.54
N LEU A 46 9.00 -9.03 2.09
CA LEU A 46 10.17 -8.20 1.79
C LEU A 46 10.99 -8.64 0.57
N GLN A 47 10.37 -9.37 -0.37
CA GLN A 47 11.01 -9.70 -1.64
C GLN A 47 11.08 -8.46 -2.54
N LEU A 48 12.16 -8.34 -3.31
CA LEU A 48 12.37 -7.23 -4.24
C LEU A 48 12.35 -7.73 -5.68
N SER A 49 11.70 -6.96 -6.54
CA SER A 49 11.71 -7.19 -7.99
C SER A 49 11.81 -5.87 -8.73
N ASP A 50 12.44 -5.86 -9.91
CA ASP A 50 12.30 -4.73 -10.82
C ASP A 50 10.92 -4.72 -11.51
N VAL A 51 10.64 -3.67 -12.27
CA VAL A 51 9.38 -3.54 -13.02
C VAL A 51 9.22 -4.56 -14.15
N HIS A 52 10.30 -5.29 -14.47
CA HIS A 52 10.36 -6.32 -15.51
C HIS A 52 10.32 -7.75 -14.95
N ARG A 53 10.01 -7.93 -13.66
CA ARG A 53 9.86 -9.24 -12.96
C ARG A 53 11.17 -9.92 -12.62
N HIS A 54 12.31 -9.25 -12.76
CA HIS A 54 13.57 -9.82 -12.31
C HIS A 54 13.64 -9.72 -10.79
N TYR A 55 14.02 -10.82 -10.15
CA TYR A 55 14.24 -10.86 -8.71
C TYR A 55 15.53 -10.11 -8.36
N LEU A 56 15.43 -9.16 -7.43
CA LEU A 56 16.56 -8.34 -6.99
C LEU A 56 17.08 -8.73 -5.61
N GLY A 57 16.49 -9.75 -4.97
CA GLY A 57 16.86 -10.15 -3.61
C GLY A 57 15.74 -9.91 -2.61
N ARG A 58 16.13 -9.84 -1.33
CA ARG A 58 15.23 -9.59 -0.21
C ARG A 58 15.75 -8.42 0.60
N LEU A 59 14.86 -7.49 0.94
CA LEU A 59 15.23 -6.35 1.78
C LEU A 59 15.52 -6.84 3.20
N ASN A 60 16.72 -6.54 3.70
CA ASN A 60 17.12 -6.88 5.06
C ASN A 60 16.80 -5.72 6.01
N LEU A 61 15.90 -5.97 6.96
CA LEU A 61 15.54 -5.03 8.02
C LEU A 61 16.06 -5.57 9.36
N PRO A 62 17.11 -4.95 9.95
CA PRO A 62 17.72 -5.43 11.18
C PRO A 62 16.72 -5.52 12.34
N GLU A 63 16.76 -6.64 13.07
CA GLU A 63 15.92 -6.90 14.25
C GLU A 63 14.42 -6.70 13.97
N LEU A 64 13.97 -7.01 12.75
CA LEU A 64 12.57 -6.90 12.36
C LEU A 64 11.67 -7.81 13.21
N VAL A 65 10.65 -7.22 13.81
CA VAL A 65 9.61 -7.91 14.57
C VAL A 65 8.30 -7.91 13.78
N ALA A 66 7.63 -9.07 13.73
CA ALA A 66 6.24 -9.21 13.29
C ALA A 66 5.89 -8.76 11.85
N THR A 67 6.84 -8.69 10.91
CA THR A 67 6.61 -8.29 9.49
C THR A 67 5.98 -6.90 9.27
N VAL A 68 5.83 -6.10 10.32
CA VAL A 68 5.25 -4.75 10.23
C VAL A 68 6.32 -3.79 9.72
N ALA A 69 6.25 -3.49 8.42
CA ALA A 69 7.07 -2.50 7.76
C ALA A 69 6.23 -1.65 6.81
N ALA A 70 6.59 -0.37 6.70
CA ALA A 70 5.89 0.60 5.87
C ALA A 70 6.88 1.40 5.04
N VAL A 71 6.67 1.43 3.73
CA VAL A 71 7.41 2.31 2.82
C VAL A 71 6.69 3.66 2.76
N ALA A 72 7.46 4.75 2.84
CA ALA A 72 6.96 6.10 2.74
C ALA A 72 6.41 6.39 1.33
N PRO A 73 5.44 7.31 1.18
CA PRO A 73 4.85 7.64 -0.13
C PRO A 73 5.84 8.12 -1.21
N ASP A 74 6.98 8.69 -0.81
CA ASP A 74 8.06 9.07 -1.73
C ASP A 74 8.96 7.90 -2.16
N ALA A 75 8.68 6.70 -1.68
CA ALA A 75 9.45 5.46 -1.87
C ALA A 75 10.88 5.49 -1.30
N ARG A 76 11.30 6.57 -0.62
CA ARG A 76 12.70 6.81 -0.22
C ARG A 76 12.98 6.52 1.24
N CYS A 77 11.98 6.07 1.99
CA CYS A 77 12.13 5.69 3.38
C CYS A 77 11.30 4.43 3.68
N ILE A 78 11.81 3.57 4.55
CA ILE A 78 11.06 2.46 5.15
C ILE A 78 11.17 2.54 6.67
N ALA A 79 10.05 2.34 7.36
CA ALA A 79 9.99 2.19 8.80
C ALA A 79 9.53 0.77 9.17
N TRP A 80 10.02 0.22 10.28
CA TRP A 80 9.61 -1.10 10.76
C TRP A 80 9.69 -1.19 12.28
N VAL A 81 8.94 -2.15 12.84
CA VAL A 81 9.05 -2.47 14.28
C VAL A 81 10.36 -3.21 14.51
N ARG A 82 11.22 -2.64 15.35
CA ARG A 82 12.53 -3.18 15.71
C ARG A 82 12.52 -3.63 17.15
N GLY A 83 13.02 -4.83 17.44
CA GLY A 83 13.15 -5.32 18.81
C GLY A 83 13.27 -6.83 18.91
N ARG A 84 13.05 -7.35 20.13
CA ARG A 84 12.91 -8.80 20.37
C ARG A 84 11.43 -9.16 20.41
N TYR A 85 11.07 -10.25 19.73
CA TYR A 85 9.71 -10.77 19.78
C TYR A 85 9.47 -11.47 21.12
N GLY A 86 8.39 -11.09 21.82
CA GLY A 86 7.97 -11.72 23.07
C GLY A 86 6.50 -11.39 23.39
N PRO A 87 5.81 -12.24 24.17
CA PRO A 87 4.47 -11.95 24.65
C PRO A 87 4.53 -10.83 25.71
N GLY A 88 4.06 -9.63 25.39
CA GLY A 88 4.02 -8.51 26.32
C GLY A 88 4.38 -7.16 25.69
N PRO A 89 4.56 -6.11 26.52
CA PRO A 89 5.06 -4.83 26.07
C PRO A 89 6.47 -4.95 25.47
N LEU A 90 6.81 -4.05 24.56
CA LEU A 90 8.11 -4.00 23.91
C LEU A 90 9.24 -3.85 24.96
N GLU A 91 10.25 -4.73 24.89
CA GLU A 91 11.39 -4.69 25.83
C GLU A 91 12.19 -3.37 25.71
N PRO A 92 12.87 -2.92 26.79
CA PRO A 92 13.83 -1.84 26.73
C PRO A 92 14.94 -2.16 25.71
N GLY A 93 14.96 -1.45 24.58
CA GLY A 93 15.79 -1.84 23.43
C GLY A 93 15.01 -1.99 22.12
N SER A 94 13.69 -2.12 22.21
CA SER A 94 12.79 -2.08 21.07
C SER A 94 12.44 -0.64 20.65
N GLY A 95 11.93 -0.46 19.45
CA GLY A 95 11.54 0.84 18.92
C GLY A 95 11.11 0.73 17.47
N ILE A 96 11.16 1.86 16.76
CA ILE A 96 10.92 1.87 15.32
C ILE A 96 12.25 2.11 14.61
N GLY A 97 12.60 1.19 13.71
CA GLY A 97 13.73 1.33 12.81
C GLY A 97 13.33 2.16 11.60
N ILE A 98 14.24 2.99 11.12
CA ILE A 98 14.07 3.84 9.93
C ILE A 98 15.29 3.67 9.03
N MET A 99 15.06 3.51 7.73
CA MET A 99 16.10 3.44 6.71
C MET A 99 15.71 4.30 5.49
N ASP A 100 16.61 5.21 5.10
CA ASP A 100 16.42 6.18 4.02
C ASP A 100 17.52 6.15 2.94
N GLY A 101 18.40 5.14 2.98
CA GLY A 101 19.37 4.83 1.92
C GLY A 101 20.68 5.61 1.95
N ILE A 102 20.79 6.61 2.83
CA ILE A 102 21.99 7.47 2.94
C ILE A 102 22.71 7.24 4.29
N ARG A 103 22.02 6.69 5.30
CA ARG A 103 22.54 6.50 6.65
C ARG A 103 22.38 5.06 7.12
N ALA A 104 23.22 4.66 8.08
CA ALA A 104 22.93 3.49 8.90
C ALA A 104 21.51 3.61 9.46
N SER A 105 20.78 2.49 9.52
CA SER A 105 19.43 2.50 10.07
C SER A 105 19.41 3.21 11.43
N ARG A 106 18.53 4.20 11.57
CA ARG A 106 18.35 4.89 12.85
C ARG A 106 17.19 4.30 13.61
N ARG A 107 17.25 4.38 14.93
CA ARG A 107 16.19 3.92 15.82
C ARG A 107 15.59 5.11 16.52
N ILE A 108 14.27 5.18 16.54
CA ILE A 108 13.53 6.07 17.43
C ILE A 108 12.99 5.28 18.62
N PRO A 109 13.08 5.83 19.85
CA PRO A 109 12.42 5.25 21.01
C PRO A 109 10.91 5.20 20.79
N TYR A 110 10.29 4.10 21.22
CA TYR A 110 8.84 3.97 21.28
C TYR A 110 8.49 3.11 22.48
N SER A 111 7.64 3.63 23.36
CA SER A 111 7.28 3.02 24.66
C SER A 111 5.82 2.59 24.73
N GLY A 112 5.11 2.58 23.61
CA GLY A 112 3.71 2.13 23.56
C GLY A 112 3.57 0.60 23.51
N GLY A 113 2.32 0.13 23.41
CA GLY A 113 2.02 -1.29 23.24
C GLY A 113 2.56 -1.85 21.92
N MET A 114 2.51 -3.19 21.78
CA MET A 114 2.96 -3.88 20.57
C MET A 114 2.26 -3.32 19.32
N PRO A 115 3.00 -2.76 18.35
CA PRO A 115 2.41 -2.25 17.12
C PRO A 115 1.81 -3.37 16.29
N THR A 116 0.59 -3.18 15.79
CA THR A 116 -0.08 -4.07 14.83
C THR A 116 0.09 -3.58 13.40
N ASP A 117 0.23 -2.27 13.20
CA ASP A 117 0.53 -1.68 11.90
C ASP A 117 1.29 -0.35 12.05
N LEU A 118 1.96 0.07 10.97
CA LEU A 118 2.73 1.31 10.89
C LEU A 118 2.44 2.06 9.58
N ALA A 119 2.55 3.39 9.63
CA ALA A 119 2.72 4.21 8.43
C ALA A 119 3.80 5.27 8.67
N VAL A 120 4.58 5.60 7.65
CA VAL A 120 5.66 6.59 7.73
C VAL A 120 5.51 7.62 6.62
N SER A 121 5.62 8.89 6.98
CA SER A 121 5.56 9.99 6.02
C SER A 121 6.90 10.19 5.30
N SER A 122 6.92 11.05 4.27
CA SER A 122 8.15 11.37 3.54
C SER A 122 9.23 11.95 4.45
N GLY A 123 10.46 11.48 4.26
CA GLY A 123 11.59 11.80 5.13
C GLY A 123 11.46 11.28 6.57
N ALA A 124 10.50 10.39 6.85
CA ALA A 124 10.16 9.93 8.19
C ALA A 124 9.91 11.07 9.20
N ARG A 125 9.19 12.11 8.79
CA ARG A 125 8.82 13.21 9.71
C ARG A 125 7.78 12.77 10.73
N HIS A 126 6.83 11.95 10.30
CA HIS A 126 5.71 11.47 11.10
C HIS A 126 5.58 9.96 10.95
N ILE A 127 5.32 9.27 12.05
CA ILE A 127 5.06 7.82 12.06
C ILE A 127 3.77 7.54 12.79
N ALA A 128 2.81 6.93 12.09
CA ALA A 128 1.57 6.47 12.68
C ALA A 128 1.76 5.05 13.20
N VAL A 129 1.28 4.79 14.41
CA VAL A 129 1.43 3.50 15.10
C VAL A 129 0.06 3.09 15.63
N ALA A 130 -0.46 1.98 15.11
CA ALA A 130 -1.61 1.29 15.69
C ALA A 130 -1.11 0.21 16.64
N THR A 131 -1.73 0.06 17.81
CA THR A 131 -1.41 -1.00 18.75
C THR A 131 -2.62 -1.83 19.11
N ALA A 132 -2.40 -3.13 19.31
CA ALA A 132 -3.39 -4.00 19.91
C ALA A 132 -3.73 -3.53 21.34
N PRO A 133 -4.94 -3.82 21.83
CA PRO A 133 -5.25 -3.65 23.24
C PRO A 133 -4.30 -4.47 24.13
N ALA A 134 -3.84 -3.89 25.23
CA ALA A 134 -3.10 -4.62 26.26
C ALA A 134 -4.06 -5.07 27.36
N GLY A 135 -4.28 -6.38 27.51
CA GLY A 135 -5.24 -6.93 28.48
C GLY A 135 -6.66 -6.42 28.23
N ASN A 136 -7.28 -5.79 29.24
CA ASN A 136 -8.60 -5.17 29.15
C ASN A 136 -8.55 -3.71 28.63
N GLY A 137 -7.40 -3.26 28.13
CA GLY A 137 -7.25 -1.92 27.57
C GLY A 137 -7.97 -1.76 26.24
N GLU A 138 -7.77 -0.60 25.61
CA GLU A 138 -8.23 -0.33 24.26
C GLU A 138 -7.07 -0.34 23.27
N ARG A 139 -7.40 -0.57 21.99
CA ARG A 139 -6.46 -0.33 20.90
C ARG A 139 -6.13 1.16 20.85
N LYS A 140 -4.89 1.49 20.53
CA LYS A 140 -4.45 2.89 20.39
C LYS A 140 -4.05 3.18 18.96
N LEU A 141 -4.22 4.42 18.56
CA LEU A 141 -3.63 4.96 17.34
C LEU A 141 -2.99 6.30 17.68
N VAL A 142 -1.68 6.38 17.47
CA VAL A 142 -0.90 7.60 17.73
C VAL A 142 -0.10 7.99 16.49
N LEU A 143 0.17 9.28 16.36
CA LEU A 143 1.18 9.81 15.46
C LEU A 143 2.33 10.34 16.30
N ILE A 144 3.54 9.88 16.01
CA ILE A 144 4.76 10.31 16.68
C ILE A 144 5.69 11.02 15.70
N ASN A 145 6.51 11.91 16.25
CA ASN A 145 7.58 12.55 15.52
C ASN A 145 8.65 11.51 15.16
N GLY A 146 9.00 11.40 13.88
CA GLY A 146 9.92 10.37 13.40
C GLY A 146 11.42 10.69 13.60
N GLU A 147 11.74 11.82 14.23
CA GLU A 147 13.09 12.14 14.71
C GLU A 147 13.23 11.87 16.21
N THR A 148 12.27 12.34 17.01
CA THR A 148 12.37 12.30 18.49
C THR A 148 11.60 11.13 19.12
N GLY A 149 10.65 10.53 18.42
CA GLY A 149 9.74 9.51 18.96
C GLY A 149 8.65 10.08 19.88
N LEU A 150 8.56 11.40 20.04
CA LEU A 150 7.56 12.05 20.89
C LEU A 150 6.18 12.01 20.24
N LEU A 151 5.14 11.86 21.07
CA LEU A 151 3.74 11.93 20.65
C LEU A 151 3.42 13.31 20.06
N GLU A 152 2.86 13.34 18.86
CA GLU A 152 2.36 14.54 18.20
C GLU A 152 0.83 14.59 18.22
N TYR A 153 0.18 13.46 17.93
CA TYR A 153 -1.29 13.36 17.92
C TYR A 153 -1.75 12.01 18.48
N GLU A 154 -2.88 12.01 19.18
CA GLU A 154 -3.58 10.80 19.63
C GLU A 154 -4.94 10.71 18.93
N PHE A 155 -5.16 9.60 18.21
CA PHE A 155 -6.36 9.35 17.40
C PHE A 155 -7.22 8.19 17.93
N THR A 156 -6.93 7.71 19.15
CA THR A 156 -7.60 6.58 19.79
C THR A 156 -9.14 6.73 19.75
N ASP A 157 -9.66 7.91 20.08
CA ASP A 157 -11.10 8.19 20.06
C ASP A 157 -11.74 8.09 18.67
N LEU A 158 -11.02 8.49 17.62
CA LEU A 158 -11.52 8.46 16.25
C LEU A 158 -11.65 7.04 15.71
N VAL A 159 -10.78 6.14 16.19
CA VAL A 159 -10.77 4.75 15.75
C VAL A 159 -11.63 3.84 16.61
N ARG A 160 -12.01 4.22 17.84
CA ARG A 160 -12.93 3.45 18.71
C ARG A 160 -14.19 2.92 17.99
N PRO A 161 -14.87 3.69 17.12
CA PRO A 161 -16.08 3.21 16.45
C PRO A 161 -15.83 2.20 15.30
N ILE A 162 -14.58 2.01 14.86
CA ILE A 162 -14.25 1.11 13.74
C ILE A 162 -14.33 -0.34 14.23
N PRO A 163 -15.12 -1.23 13.60
CA PRO A 163 -15.17 -2.63 13.98
C PRO A 163 -13.87 -3.35 13.64
N GLY A 164 -13.46 -4.29 14.50
CA GLY A 164 -12.32 -5.19 14.27
C GLY A 164 -10.95 -4.57 14.53
N GLU A 165 -9.90 -5.29 14.13
CA GLU A 165 -8.52 -4.81 14.22
C GLU A 165 -8.21 -3.78 13.13
N ILE A 166 -7.28 -2.88 13.41
CA ILE A 166 -6.71 -1.99 12.39
C ILE A 166 -5.73 -2.81 11.57
N GLU A 167 -6.14 -3.18 10.36
CA GLU A 167 -5.36 -3.96 9.40
C GLU A 167 -4.63 -3.05 8.38
N ARG A 168 -4.89 -1.73 8.41
CA ARG A 168 -4.24 -0.79 7.50
C ARG A 168 -4.07 0.62 8.06
N LEU A 169 -2.84 1.11 7.96
CA LEU A 169 -2.47 2.51 8.08
C LEU A 169 -1.74 2.99 6.82
N LYS A 170 -2.18 4.14 6.28
CA LYS A 170 -1.48 4.83 5.18
C LYS A 170 -1.53 6.34 5.41
N ILE A 171 -0.39 6.99 5.27
CA ILE A 171 -0.22 8.42 5.51
C ILE A 171 0.21 9.13 4.23
N THR A 172 -0.17 10.39 4.05
CA THR A 172 0.30 11.23 2.93
C THR A 172 1.77 11.63 3.12
N PRO A 173 2.50 12.02 2.04
CA PRO A 173 3.88 12.48 2.11
C PRO A 173 4.14 13.53 3.19
N GLY A 174 3.26 14.54 3.29
CA GLY A 174 3.38 15.62 4.26
C GLY A 174 2.92 15.27 5.68
N GLY A 175 2.38 14.07 5.91
CA GLY A 175 1.83 13.67 7.21
C GLY A 175 0.49 14.31 7.58
N ASN A 176 -0.13 15.04 6.66
CA ASN A 176 -1.34 15.82 6.92
C ASN A 176 -2.66 15.02 6.84
N ARG A 177 -2.64 13.81 6.26
CA ARG A 177 -3.82 12.93 6.21
C ARG A 177 -3.45 11.48 6.48
N LEU A 178 -4.35 10.78 7.14
CA LEU A 178 -4.20 9.38 7.51
C LEU A 178 -5.43 8.59 7.06
N ALA A 179 -5.21 7.51 6.32
CA ALA A 179 -6.20 6.48 6.02
C ALA A 179 -6.03 5.34 7.01
N ILE A 180 -7.12 4.96 7.67
CA ILE A 180 -7.15 3.96 8.74
C ILE A 180 -8.22 2.95 8.37
N GLY A 181 -7.85 1.70 8.16
CA GLY A 181 -8.76 0.65 7.70
C GLY A 181 -8.78 -0.57 8.60
N SER A 182 -9.97 -1.17 8.71
CA SER A 182 -10.17 -2.52 9.22
C SER A 182 -10.57 -3.47 8.08
N ARG A 183 -11.03 -4.66 8.44
CA ARG A 183 -11.54 -5.66 7.49
C ARG A 183 -12.83 -5.24 6.78
N GLU A 184 -13.58 -4.29 7.32
CA GLU A 184 -14.94 -3.98 6.81
C GLU A 184 -15.16 -2.51 6.50
N SER A 185 -14.42 -1.63 7.17
CA SER A 185 -14.60 -0.18 7.01
C SER A 185 -13.28 0.55 7.16
N PHE A 186 -13.29 1.81 6.76
CA PHE A 186 -12.17 2.71 6.96
C PHE A 186 -12.63 4.14 7.24
N ILE A 187 -11.71 4.92 7.78
CA ILE A 187 -11.83 6.36 7.87
C ILE A 187 -10.62 7.05 7.24
N VAL A 188 -10.85 8.27 6.76
CA VAL A 188 -9.78 9.20 6.39
C VAL A 188 -9.86 10.38 7.35
N VAL A 189 -8.72 10.77 7.92
CA VAL A 189 -8.61 11.83 8.93
C VAL A 189 -7.68 12.92 8.43
N ASP A 190 -8.07 14.18 8.65
CA ASP A 190 -7.18 15.33 8.62
C ASP A 190 -6.38 15.35 9.91
N VAL A 191 -5.06 15.20 9.81
CA VAL A 191 -4.18 15.04 10.97
C VAL A 191 -4.13 16.32 11.81
N PRO A 192 -3.85 17.52 11.25
CA PRO A 192 -3.76 18.74 12.05
C PRO A 192 -5.03 19.08 12.80
N SER A 193 -6.20 18.91 12.18
CA SER A 193 -7.48 19.25 12.80
C SER A 193 -8.13 18.09 13.57
N GLY A 194 -7.59 16.87 13.48
CA GLY A 194 -8.20 15.65 14.04
C GLY A 194 -9.59 15.31 13.49
N ARG A 195 -9.98 15.87 12.32
CA ARG A 195 -11.34 15.72 11.80
C ARG A 195 -11.43 14.53 10.85
N LYS A 196 -12.49 13.74 10.99
CA LYS A 196 -12.87 12.72 9.98
C LYS A 196 -13.32 13.41 8.70
N LEU A 197 -12.59 13.17 7.61
CA LEU A 197 -12.91 13.64 6.26
C LEU A 197 -13.86 12.68 5.53
N LEU A 198 -13.74 11.38 5.80
CA LEU A 198 -14.54 10.33 5.19
C LEU A 198 -14.67 9.15 6.14
N THR A 199 -15.86 8.54 6.16
CA THR A 199 -16.07 7.16 6.58
C THR A 199 -16.52 6.38 5.35
N GLY A 200 -15.91 5.24 5.09
CA GLY A 200 -16.24 4.39 3.95
C GLY A 200 -16.31 2.93 4.33
N ASP A 201 -17.14 2.20 3.60
CA ASP A 201 -17.20 0.75 3.65
C ASP A 201 -16.18 0.17 2.65
N GLY A 202 -15.56 -0.95 3.02
CA GLY A 202 -14.55 -1.61 2.20
C GLY A 202 -13.19 -1.71 2.87
N ARG A 203 -12.20 -2.16 2.09
CA ARG A 203 -10.89 -2.60 2.58
C ARG A 203 -9.74 -1.90 1.89
N PHE A 204 -8.59 -1.98 2.54
CA PHE A 204 -7.31 -1.57 1.98
C PHE A 204 -7.24 -0.10 1.53
N PRO A 205 -7.69 0.87 2.36
CA PRO A 205 -7.65 2.29 1.98
C PRO A 205 -6.21 2.79 1.78
N VAL A 206 -5.97 3.53 0.70
CA VAL A 206 -4.68 4.17 0.40
C VAL A 206 -4.92 5.54 -0.22
N LEU A 207 -4.32 6.58 0.35
CA LEU A 207 -4.40 7.93 -0.18
C LEU A 207 -3.41 8.14 -1.33
N THR A 208 -3.86 8.87 -2.34
CA THR A 208 -2.98 9.49 -3.34
C THR A 208 -1.94 10.40 -2.67
N PRO A 209 -0.75 10.61 -3.26
CA PRO A 209 0.28 11.46 -2.66
C PRO A 209 -0.17 12.91 -2.39
N ASP A 210 -1.06 13.47 -3.21
CA ASP A 210 -1.64 14.80 -2.97
C ASP A 210 -2.72 14.80 -1.85
N GLY A 211 -3.15 13.62 -1.41
CA GLY A 211 -4.17 13.42 -0.39
C GLY A 211 -5.59 13.76 -0.85
N GLY A 212 -5.82 14.01 -2.14
CA GLY A 212 -7.11 14.42 -2.68
C GLY A 212 -8.06 13.26 -2.98
N THR A 213 -7.51 12.08 -3.26
CA THR A 213 -8.26 10.87 -3.60
C THR A 213 -7.89 9.71 -2.67
N VAL A 214 -8.88 8.91 -2.25
CA VAL A 214 -8.67 7.62 -1.60
C VAL A 214 -8.98 6.48 -2.56
N ALA A 215 -8.07 5.49 -2.62
CA ALA A 215 -8.29 4.21 -3.27
C ALA A 215 -8.65 3.15 -2.24
N PHE A 216 -9.61 2.29 -2.55
CA PHE A 216 -10.00 1.17 -1.68
C PHE A 216 -10.65 0.05 -2.50
N VAL A 217 -10.85 -1.11 -1.86
CA VAL A 217 -11.57 -2.24 -2.43
C VAL A 217 -12.95 -2.33 -1.81
N ASP A 218 -13.98 -2.24 -2.64
CA ASP A 218 -15.36 -2.52 -2.26
C ASP A 218 -15.94 -3.64 -3.13
N HIS A 219 -16.48 -4.68 -2.51
CA HIS A 219 -17.00 -5.87 -3.19
C HIS A 219 -16.10 -6.44 -4.33
N ARG A 220 -14.77 -6.39 -4.13
CA ARG A 220 -13.71 -6.77 -5.11
C ARG A 220 -13.55 -5.82 -6.30
N HIS A 221 -14.10 -4.62 -6.23
CA HIS A 221 -13.86 -3.54 -7.18
C HIS A 221 -12.88 -2.54 -6.60
N LEU A 222 -11.87 -2.16 -7.39
CA LEU A 222 -11.03 -1.01 -7.07
C LEU A 222 -11.85 0.27 -7.28
N VAL A 223 -12.02 1.04 -6.20
CA VAL A 223 -12.72 2.32 -6.19
C VAL A 223 -11.72 3.43 -5.94
N LEU A 224 -11.78 4.48 -6.75
CA LEU A 224 -11.13 5.76 -6.51
C LEU A 224 -12.19 6.78 -6.16
N LYS A 225 -12.11 7.36 -4.96
CA LYS A 225 -13.05 8.37 -4.48
C LYS A 225 -12.36 9.69 -4.23
N ASP A 226 -12.80 10.72 -4.93
CA ASP A 226 -12.36 12.09 -4.72
C ASP A 226 -12.96 12.62 -3.40
N LEU A 227 -12.09 13.09 -2.50
CA LEU A 227 -12.50 13.50 -1.15
C LEU A 227 -13.18 14.87 -1.11
N ALA A 228 -13.03 15.70 -2.15
CA ALA A 228 -13.63 17.03 -2.20
C ALA A 228 -15.06 16.98 -2.76
N THR A 229 -15.27 16.20 -3.81
CA THR A 229 -16.53 16.09 -4.55
C THR A 229 -17.34 14.86 -4.18
N GLY A 230 -16.72 13.85 -3.57
CA GLY A 230 -17.33 12.55 -3.30
C GLY A 230 -17.48 11.65 -4.54
N THR A 231 -16.99 12.09 -5.70
CA THR A 231 -17.13 11.36 -6.96
C THR A 231 -16.32 10.06 -6.95
N GLU A 232 -16.95 8.96 -7.37
CA GLU A 232 -16.31 7.64 -7.46
C GLU A 232 -16.00 7.25 -8.91
N ARG A 233 -14.87 6.58 -9.11
CA ARG A 233 -14.44 6.02 -10.39
C ARG A 233 -13.90 4.60 -10.19
N TYR A 234 -14.07 3.77 -11.22
CA TYR A 234 -13.68 2.36 -11.20
C TYR A 234 -12.67 2.09 -12.33
N PRO A 235 -11.35 2.25 -12.09
CA PRO A 235 -10.33 2.19 -13.14
C PRO A 235 -10.11 0.77 -13.70
N MET A 236 -10.59 -0.26 -13.01
CA MET A 236 -10.40 -1.68 -13.35
C MET A 236 -11.73 -2.42 -13.60
N LYS A 237 -12.58 -1.90 -14.50
CA LYS A 237 -13.86 -2.55 -14.84
C LYS A 237 -13.63 -3.97 -15.38
N GLY A 238 -14.42 -4.93 -14.89
CA GLY A 238 -14.35 -6.34 -15.30
C GLY A 238 -13.23 -7.16 -14.63
N TRP A 239 -12.46 -6.55 -13.73
CA TRP A 239 -11.44 -7.22 -12.93
C TRP A 239 -11.87 -7.34 -11.47
N SER A 240 -11.37 -8.37 -10.81
CA SER A 240 -11.56 -8.60 -9.37
C SER A 240 -10.28 -8.19 -8.65
N THR A 241 -10.35 -7.13 -7.84
CA THR A 241 -9.25 -6.63 -7.03
C THR A 241 -9.35 -7.18 -5.62
N GLN A 242 -8.26 -7.75 -5.11
CA GLN A 242 -8.20 -8.38 -3.79
C GLN A 242 -7.36 -7.61 -2.78
N GLY A 243 -6.52 -6.68 -3.24
CA GLY A 243 -5.72 -5.82 -2.39
C GLY A 243 -5.15 -4.64 -3.15
N VAL A 244 -4.82 -3.59 -2.41
CA VAL A 244 -4.28 -2.33 -2.94
C VAL A 244 -2.94 -2.07 -2.29
N GLY A 245 -1.90 -1.89 -3.10
CA GLY A 245 -0.55 -1.57 -2.65
C GLY A 245 -0.33 -0.06 -2.53
N SER A 246 0.90 0.38 -2.69
CA SER A 246 1.21 1.82 -2.68
C SER A 246 0.92 2.50 -4.01
N TRP A 247 0.68 3.81 -3.93
CA TRP A 247 0.82 4.71 -5.07
C TRP A 247 2.29 4.87 -5.45
N SER A 248 2.56 5.18 -6.71
CA SER A 248 3.82 5.73 -7.14
C SER A 248 3.99 7.14 -6.56
N PRO A 249 5.23 7.61 -6.31
CA PRO A 249 5.47 8.94 -5.73
C PRO A 249 4.87 10.11 -6.53
N ASP A 250 4.76 9.97 -7.85
CA ASP A 250 4.16 10.96 -8.75
C ASP A 250 2.62 10.93 -8.79
N GLY A 251 2.00 10.00 -8.05
CA GLY A 251 0.56 9.81 -7.94
C GLY A 251 -0.12 9.31 -9.21
N ARG A 252 0.63 8.83 -10.21
CA ARG A 252 0.04 8.35 -11.47
C ARG A 252 -0.42 6.90 -11.39
N PHE A 253 0.41 6.03 -10.83
CA PHE A 253 0.19 4.59 -10.82
C PHE A 253 -0.13 4.07 -9.42
N LEU A 254 -1.10 3.16 -9.34
CA LEU A 254 -1.45 2.46 -8.11
C LEU A 254 -1.17 0.97 -8.25
N LEU A 255 -0.45 0.39 -7.31
CA LEU A 255 -0.29 -1.07 -7.26
C LEU A 255 -1.59 -1.72 -6.80
N ALA A 256 -2.02 -2.77 -7.49
CA ALA A 256 -3.18 -3.55 -7.10
C ALA A 256 -2.96 -5.04 -7.36
N GLY A 257 -3.40 -5.88 -6.42
CA GLY A 257 -3.49 -7.32 -6.62
C GLY A 257 -4.84 -7.66 -7.25
N ALA A 258 -4.82 -8.24 -8.45
CA ALA A 258 -6.04 -8.45 -9.21
C ALA A 258 -6.04 -9.75 -10.04
N TRP A 259 -7.26 -10.26 -10.31
CA TRP A 259 -7.55 -11.35 -11.23
C TRP A 259 -8.32 -10.85 -12.46
N VAL A 260 -7.91 -11.37 -13.62
CA VAL A 260 -8.81 -11.42 -14.79
C VAL A 260 -9.82 -12.51 -14.54
N SER A 261 -11.06 -12.31 -14.98
CA SER A 261 -12.00 -13.41 -15.14
C SER A 261 -11.33 -14.55 -15.90
N LEU A 262 -11.36 -15.77 -15.34
CA LEU A 262 -10.74 -17.01 -15.84
C LEU A 262 -9.21 -17.17 -15.61
N SER A 263 -8.55 -16.27 -14.88
CA SER A 263 -7.17 -16.50 -14.44
C SER A 263 -7.12 -17.38 -13.18
N LEU A 264 -6.19 -18.34 -13.14
CA LEU A 264 -5.91 -19.17 -11.95
C LEU A 264 -4.85 -18.55 -11.03
N GLN A 265 -4.39 -17.32 -11.30
CA GLN A 265 -3.23 -16.76 -10.61
C GLN A 265 -3.40 -15.27 -10.27
N MET A 266 -3.07 -14.91 -9.02
CA MET A 266 -2.96 -13.51 -8.57
C MET A 266 -1.85 -12.77 -9.31
N ARG A 267 -2.15 -11.56 -9.77
CA ARG A 267 -1.19 -10.69 -10.44
C ARG A 267 -1.12 -9.35 -9.73
N LEU A 268 0.09 -8.84 -9.62
CA LEU A 268 0.32 -7.44 -9.29
C LEU A 268 0.25 -6.64 -10.57
N VAL A 269 -0.56 -5.58 -10.57
CA VAL A 269 -0.68 -4.65 -11.67
C VAL A 269 -0.37 -3.23 -11.21
N ALA A 270 0.24 -2.41 -12.07
CA ALA A 270 0.21 -0.96 -11.96
C ALA A 270 -1.04 -0.45 -12.68
N VAL A 271 -1.92 0.25 -11.98
CA VAL A 271 -3.15 0.84 -12.52
C VAL A 271 -2.90 2.30 -12.87
N ASP A 272 -3.15 2.72 -14.12
CA ASP A 272 -3.16 4.12 -14.50
C ASP A 272 -4.48 4.74 -14.04
N THR A 273 -4.37 5.59 -13.03
CA THR A 273 -5.52 6.19 -12.35
C THR A 273 -6.04 7.45 -13.03
N ARG A 274 -5.29 8.01 -13.98
CA ARG A 274 -5.67 9.18 -14.76
C ARG A 274 -6.47 8.78 -16.00
N ASN A 275 -6.02 7.74 -16.69
CA ASN A 275 -6.53 7.40 -18.02
C ASN A 275 -7.28 6.06 -18.11
N SER A 276 -7.42 5.34 -16.99
CA SER A 276 -8.00 3.98 -16.92
C SER A 276 -7.21 2.99 -17.78
N GLY A 277 -6.40 2.15 -17.13
CA GLY A 277 -5.55 1.15 -17.77
C GLY A 277 -4.71 0.45 -16.73
N TYR A 278 -4.04 -0.64 -17.11
CA TYR A 278 -3.09 -1.30 -16.23
C TYR A 278 -1.97 -2.01 -16.99
N ILE A 279 -0.82 -2.15 -16.34
CA ILE A 279 0.30 -2.99 -16.75
C ILE A 279 0.46 -4.09 -15.71
N GLU A 280 0.57 -5.33 -16.16
CA GLU A 280 0.93 -6.43 -15.28
C GLU A 280 2.41 -6.36 -14.94
N LEU A 281 2.70 -6.22 -13.65
CA LEU A 281 4.06 -6.14 -13.16
C LEU A 281 4.59 -7.53 -12.88
N THR A 282 3.93 -8.35 -12.07
CA THR A 282 4.41 -9.70 -11.74
C THR A 282 3.28 -10.62 -11.27
N LYS A 283 3.60 -11.90 -11.09
CA LYS A 283 2.73 -12.89 -10.44
C LYS A 283 2.92 -12.78 -8.93
N LEU A 284 1.81 -12.83 -8.20
CA LEU A 284 1.83 -12.88 -6.74
C LEU A 284 1.86 -14.33 -6.27
N GLY A 285 2.57 -14.57 -5.17
CA GLY A 285 2.63 -15.86 -4.50
C GLY A 285 1.34 -16.20 -3.75
N GLU A 286 1.29 -17.41 -3.19
CA GLU A 286 0.18 -17.82 -2.33
C GLU A 286 0.08 -16.91 -1.10
N GLY A 287 -1.14 -16.49 -0.75
CA GLY A 287 -1.40 -15.57 0.37
C GLY A 287 -1.08 -14.10 0.12
N ASP A 288 -0.41 -13.76 -0.99
CA ASP A 288 -0.16 -12.36 -1.35
C ASP A 288 -1.30 -11.80 -2.19
N PHE A 289 -2.05 -10.88 -1.59
CA PHE A 289 -3.17 -10.20 -2.24
C PHE A 289 -2.81 -8.84 -2.87
N GLY A 290 -1.53 -8.48 -2.91
CA GLY A 290 -1.03 -7.19 -3.41
C GLY A 290 -1.17 -6.04 -2.40
N GLY A 291 -1.82 -6.29 -1.26
CA GLY A 291 -2.09 -5.28 -0.24
C GLY A 291 -0.83 -4.71 0.43
N SER A 292 0.25 -5.50 0.53
CA SER A 292 1.51 -5.08 1.16
C SER A 292 2.57 -4.69 0.13
N CYS A 293 2.24 -4.73 -1.16
CA CYS A 293 3.17 -4.36 -2.22
C CYS A 293 3.38 -2.84 -2.25
N ALA A 294 4.62 -2.41 -2.46
CA ALA A 294 4.97 -0.99 -2.50
C ALA A 294 6.02 -0.69 -3.56
N TRP A 295 5.95 0.52 -4.11
CA TRP A 295 7.09 1.12 -4.81
C TRP A 295 8.18 1.45 -3.79
N ILE A 296 9.43 1.11 -4.11
CA ILE A 296 10.59 1.39 -3.26
C ILE A 296 11.74 1.94 -4.11
N ALA A 297 12.42 2.97 -3.63
CA ALA A 297 13.55 3.54 -4.33
C ALA A 297 14.73 2.57 -4.33
N ARG A 298 15.40 2.43 -5.47
CA ARG A 298 16.57 1.54 -5.63
C ARG A 298 17.72 1.91 -4.69
N GLN A 299 17.82 3.17 -4.26
CA GLN A 299 18.79 3.60 -3.25
C GLN A 299 18.65 2.86 -1.90
N LEU A 300 17.48 2.26 -1.62
CA LEU A 300 17.22 1.47 -0.40
C LEU A 300 17.60 0.00 -0.58
N ILE A 301 17.92 -0.43 -1.80
CA ILE A 301 18.22 -1.82 -2.12
C ILE A 301 19.74 -1.98 -2.05
N PRO A 302 20.26 -2.91 -1.24
CA PRO A 302 21.67 -3.25 -1.26
C PRO A 302 22.13 -3.63 -2.67
N ALA A 303 23.32 -3.17 -3.07
CA ALA A 303 23.92 -3.52 -4.35
C ALA A 303 24.19 -5.03 -4.48
#